data_AF-A0A1G1QJ91-F1
#
_entry.id   AF-A0A1G1QJ91-F1
#
_cell.length_a   1.000
_cell.length_b   1.000
_cell.length_c   1.000
_cell.angle_alpha   90.00
_cell.angle_beta   90.00
_cell.angle_gamma   90.00
#
_symmetry.space_group_name_H-M   'P 1'
#
loop_
_entity.id
_entity.type
_entity.pdbx_description
1 polymer ?
#
loop_
_entity_poly.entity_id
_entity_poly.type
_entity_poly.pdbx_seq_one_letter_code
_entity_poly.pdbx_strand_id
1 'polypeptide(L)'
;MVNYLTGNKSKTALTRGVQAGAIFENFVVQELLKHYYNLGLTPPLYYYRTNNGLEVDIIIEEKAGVIRPCEIKLTKTPNSGMVNSIERLRGLSKGKKISVRDGCVISLVDKSFPLTKTSRAYNLKEFLSVI
;
A
#
# COMPACT_ATOMS: atom_id res chain seq x y z
N MET A 1 -5.00 13.40 -8.72
CA MET A 1 -5.96 14.51 -8.62
C MET A 1 -6.09 14.93 -7.14
N VAL A 2 -5.05 15.53 -6.55
CA VAL A 2 -5.05 16.08 -5.17
C VAL A 2 -4.27 17.41 -5.12
N ASN A 3 -3.27 17.58 -5.99
CA ASN A 3 -2.49 18.82 -6.09
C ASN A 3 -3.22 20.01 -6.76
N TYR A 4 -4.42 19.81 -7.30
CA TYR A 4 -5.15 20.91 -7.97
C TYR A 4 -6.08 21.69 -7.03
N LEU A 5 -6.47 21.11 -5.89
CA LEU A 5 -7.45 21.72 -4.98
C LEU A 5 -6.86 22.32 -3.70
N THR A 6 -5.57 22.14 -3.45
CA THR A 6 -4.89 22.81 -2.33
C THR A 6 -3.79 23.70 -2.89
N GLY A 7 -4.07 25.00 -2.98
CA GLY A 7 -3.21 26.04 -3.57
C GLY A 7 -1.88 26.28 -2.83
N ASN A 8 -1.07 25.24 -2.64
CA ASN A 8 0.19 25.31 -1.90
C ASN A 8 1.36 25.52 -2.87
N LYS A 9 1.69 26.80 -3.11
CA LYS A 9 2.80 27.25 -3.97
C LYS A 9 4.20 27.14 -3.35
N SER A 10 4.43 26.31 -2.31
CA SER A 10 5.76 26.19 -1.70
C SER A 10 6.24 24.74 -1.58
N LYS A 11 7.36 24.44 -2.25
CA LYS A 11 8.07 23.13 -2.22
C LYS A 11 8.40 22.64 -0.81
N THR A 12 8.46 23.52 0.19
CA THR A 12 8.81 23.17 1.58
C THR A 12 7.63 22.65 2.40
N ALA A 13 6.37 22.92 2.00
CA ALA A 13 5.18 22.40 2.67
C ALA A 13 4.87 20.93 2.30
N LEU A 14 5.32 20.47 1.12
CA LEU A 14 5.06 19.12 0.61
C LEU A 14 5.85 18.01 1.34
N THR A 15 7.03 18.32 1.87
CA THR A 15 7.93 17.31 2.45
C THR A 15 7.86 17.19 3.97
N ARG A 16 7.21 18.12 4.67
CA ARG A 16 7.13 18.14 6.15
C ARG A 16 5.75 18.49 6.73
N GLY A 17 4.75 18.79 5.89
CA GLY A 17 3.40 19.08 6.35
C GLY A 17 2.61 17.80 6.68
N VAL A 18 1.53 17.94 7.46
CA VAL A 18 0.53 16.89 7.77
C VAL A 18 0.03 16.15 6.52
N GLN A 19 0.13 16.77 5.35
CA GLN A 19 -0.31 16.23 4.05
C GLN A 19 0.75 15.37 3.33
N ALA A 20 2.01 15.33 3.79
CA ALA A 20 3.08 14.60 3.10
C ALA A 20 2.79 13.10 2.97
N GLY A 21 2.23 12.49 4.01
CA GLY A 21 1.78 11.09 4.00
C GLY A 21 0.73 10.84 2.92
N ALA A 22 -0.36 11.62 2.91
CA ALA A 22 -1.43 11.50 1.91
C ALA A 22 -0.94 11.75 0.47
N ILE A 23 0.02 12.66 0.27
CA ILE A 23 0.64 12.90 -1.03
C ILE A 23 1.43 11.66 -1.47
N PHE A 24 2.20 11.06 -0.57
CA PHE A 24 2.97 9.85 -0.85
C PHE A 24 2.08 8.64 -1.14
N GLU A 25 1.02 8.44 -0.34
CA GLU A 25 0.00 7.43 -0.57
C GLU A 25 -0.61 7.57 -1.96
N ASN A 26 -1.09 8.78 -2.30
CA ASN A 26 -1.65 9.04 -3.61
C ASN A 26 -0.61 8.85 -4.73
N PHE A 27 0.65 9.24 -4.53
CA PHE A 27 1.73 8.98 -5.49
C PHE A 27 1.90 7.48 -5.75
N VAL A 28 2.03 6.67 -4.69
CA VAL A 28 2.16 5.21 -4.82
C VAL A 28 0.97 4.61 -5.55
N VAL A 29 -0.27 4.99 -5.22
CA VAL A 29 -1.47 4.53 -5.92
C VAL A 29 -1.41 4.87 -7.42
N GLN A 30 -0.99 6.09 -7.78
CA GLN A 30 -0.87 6.48 -9.18
C GLN A 30 0.22 5.68 -9.92
N GLU A 31 1.35 5.39 -9.28
CA GLU A 31 2.39 4.53 -9.90
C GLU A 31 1.88 3.11 -10.13
N LEU A 32 1.13 2.54 -9.18
CA LEU A 32 0.53 1.21 -9.33
C LEU A 32 -0.48 1.17 -10.48
N LEU A 33 -1.37 2.17 -10.56
CA LEU A 33 -2.32 2.28 -11.66
C LEU A 33 -1.62 2.36 -13.02
N LYS A 34 -0.61 3.25 -13.13
CA LYS A 34 0.17 3.39 -14.35
C LYS A 34 0.90 2.11 -14.73
N HIS A 35 1.46 1.39 -13.75
CA HIS A 35 2.12 0.11 -14.00
C HIS A 35 1.18 -0.88 -14.69
N TYR A 36 -0.01 -1.11 -14.13
CA TYR A 36 -1.00 -2.00 -14.74
C TYR A 36 -1.46 -1.52 -16.12
N TYR A 37 -1.75 -0.23 -16.27
CA TYR A 37 -2.17 0.31 -17.57
C TYR A 37 -1.08 0.22 -18.64
N ASN A 38 0.18 0.43 -18.28
CA ASN A 38 1.31 0.29 -19.21
C ASN A 38 1.51 -1.16 -19.66
N LEU A 39 1.08 -2.13 -18.85
CA LEU A 39 1.02 -3.55 -19.21
C LEU A 39 -0.25 -3.92 -20.00
N GLY A 40 -1.15 -2.97 -20.25
CA GLY A 40 -2.44 -3.24 -20.89
C GLY A 40 -3.43 -4.01 -20.01
N LEU A 41 -3.23 -3.99 -18.69
CA LEU A 41 -4.04 -4.72 -17.71
C LEU A 41 -5.03 -3.79 -17.01
N THR A 42 -6.21 -4.32 -16.68
CA THR A 42 -7.13 -3.66 -15.74
C THR A 42 -6.54 -3.78 -14.33
N PRO A 43 -6.30 -2.66 -13.62
CA PRO A 43 -5.69 -2.71 -12.29
C PRO A 43 -6.59 -3.43 -11.27
N PRO A 44 -6.15 -4.55 -10.66
CA PRO A 44 -6.94 -5.29 -9.67
C PRO A 44 -6.76 -4.69 -8.26
N LEU A 45 -6.85 -3.36 -8.16
CA LEU A 45 -6.55 -2.58 -6.96
C LEU A 45 -7.84 -2.14 -6.26
N TYR A 46 -7.95 -2.41 -4.95
CA TYR A 46 -9.12 -2.08 -4.15
C TYR A 46 -8.74 -1.42 -2.83
N TYR A 47 -9.51 -0.44 -2.38
CA TYR A 47 -9.43 0.08 -1.01
C TYR A 47 -10.29 -0.78 -0.09
N TYR A 48 -9.81 -1.11 1.12
CA TYR A 48 -10.56 -1.92 2.07
C TYR A 48 -10.76 -1.21 3.39
N ARG A 49 -12.03 -1.01 3.76
CA ARG A 49 -12.44 -0.50 5.07
C ARG A 49 -13.67 -1.21 5.59
N THR A 50 -13.71 -1.47 6.89
CA THR A 50 -14.86 -2.04 7.59
C THR A 50 -15.50 -1.03 8.53
N ASN A 51 -16.75 -1.29 8.93
CA ASN A 51 -17.47 -0.48 9.91
C ASN A 51 -16.84 -0.54 11.33
N ASN A 52 -15.97 -1.51 11.61
CA ASN A 52 -15.25 -1.65 12.88
C ASN A 52 -13.84 -1.04 12.85
N GLY A 53 -13.59 -0.11 11.92
CA GLY A 53 -12.38 0.70 11.84
C GLY A 53 -11.12 -0.05 11.38
N LEU A 54 -11.26 -1.21 10.72
CA LEU A 54 -10.13 -1.82 10.02
C LEU A 54 -10.00 -1.15 8.66
N GLU A 55 -8.83 -0.59 8.39
CA GLU A 55 -8.47 0.02 7.11
C GLU A 55 -7.18 -0.63 6.60
N VAL A 56 -7.16 -0.97 5.32
CA VAL A 56 -5.97 -1.42 4.58
C VAL A 56 -5.89 -0.59 3.31
N ASP A 57 -4.77 0.12 3.12
CA ASP A 57 -4.61 1.15 2.09
C ASP A 57 -4.91 0.59 0.69
N ILE A 58 -4.37 -0.59 0.35
CA ILE A 58 -4.60 -1.26 -0.93
C ILE A 58 -4.71 -2.78 -0.73
N ILE A 59 -5.66 -3.39 -1.42
CA ILE A 59 -5.71 -4.83 -1.69
C ILE A 59 -5.49 -5.05 -3.18
N ILE A 60 -4.54 -5.93 -3.52
CA ILE A 60 -4.31 -6.39 -4.89
C ILE A 60 -4.90 -7.80 -5.02
N GLU A 61 -5.83 -8.00 -5.94
CA GLU A 61 -6.33 -9.33 -6.28
C GLU A 61 -5.41 -9.96 -7.34
N GLU A 62 -4.52 -10.86 -6.93
CA GLU A 62 -3.57 -11.51 -7.85
C GLU A 62 -4.26 -12.54 -8.75
N LYS A 63 -5.25 -13.24 -8.19
CA LYS A 63 -6.09 -14.25 -8.82
C LYS A 63 -7.42 -14.28 -8.08
N ALA A 64 -8.45 -14.89 -8.67
CA ALA A 64 -9.75 -15.05 -8.04
C ALA A 64 -9.63 -15.58 -6.60
N GLY A 65 -10.01 -14.75 -5.63
CA GLY A 65 -9.95 -15.09 -4.21
C GLY A 65 -8.56 -15.15 -3.58
N VAL A 66 -7.51 -14.68 -4.26
CA VAL A 66 -6.14 -14.57 -3.74
C VAL A 66 -5.74 -13.11 -3.67
N ILE A 67 -5.61 -12.59 -2.45
CA ILE A 67 -5.37 -11.16 -2.21
C ILE A 67 -4.01 -10.89 -1.56
N ARG A 68 -3.36 -9.82 -1.99
CA ARG A 68 -2.15 -9.26 -1.39
C ARG A 68 -2.48 -7.91 -0.73
N PRO A 69 -2.55 -7.83 0.60
CA PRO A 69 -2.82 -6.58 1.29
C PRO A 69 -1.55 -5.74 1.45
N CYS A 70 -1.70 -4.44 1.24
CA CYS A 70 -0.60 -3.49 1.17
C CYS A 70 -0.91 -2.25 2.03
N GLU A 71 0.08 -1.81 2.79
CA GLU A 71 0.09 -0.55 3.53
C GLU A 71 1.11 0.38 2.88
N ILE A 72 0.79 1.67 2.80
CA ILE A 72 1.68 2.70 2.29
C ILE A 72 2.09 3.59 3.45
N LYS A 73 3.40 3.78 3.64
CA LYS A 73 3.93 4.55 4.77
C LYS A 73 5.08 5.42 4.32
N LEU A 74 4.96 6.73 4.54
CA LEU A 74 6.03 7.69 4.33
C LEU A 74 7.09 7.58 5.45
N THR A 75 7.91 6.54 5.39
CA THR A 75 8.98 6.27 6.36
C THR A 75 10.14 5.55 5.69
N LYS A 76 11.36 5.74 6.20
CA LYS A 76 12.54 4.93 5.82
C LYS A 76 12.75 3.72 6.73
N THR A 77 12.09 3.69 7.89
CA THR A 77 12.28 2.68 8.93
C THR A 77 10.93 2.07 9.30
N PRO A 78 10.34 1.24 8.42
CA PRO A 78 9.11 0.55 8.73
C PRO A 78 9.32 -0.43 9.88
N ASN A 79 8.31 -0.58 10.72
CA ASN A 79 8.33 -1.47 11.89
C ASN A 79 7.14 -2.43 11.88
N SER A 80 7.19 -3.48 12.70
CA SER A 80 6.17 -4.53 12.75
C SER A 80 4.76 -4.03 13.10
N GLY A 81 4.63 -2.91 13.83
CA GLY A 81 3.32 -2.33 14.13
C GLY A 81 2.59 -1.82 12.88
N MET A 82 3.32 -1.54 11.80
CA MET A 82 2.75 -1.06 10.53
C MET A 82 2.03 -2.16 9.74
N VAL A 83 2.07 -3.42 10.18
CA VAL A 83 1.32 -4.53 9.54
C VAL A 83 0.12 -5.00 10.37
N ASN A 84 -0.24 -4.30 11.44
CA ASN A 84 -1.33 -4.70 12.34
C ASN A 84 -2.68 -4.84 11.61
N SER A 85 -3.01 -3.90 10.73
CA SER A 85 -4.22 -3.96 9.90
C SER A 85 -4.22 -5.18 8.99
N ILE A 86 -3.07 -5.47 8.36
CA ILE A 86 -2.89 -6.64 7.51
C ILE A 86 -3.09 -7.95 8.30
N GLU A 87 -2.49 -8.06 9.49
CA GLU A 87 -2.63 -9.25 10.31
C GLU A 87 -4.06 -9.43 10.84
N ARG A 88 -4.75 -8.33 11.16
CA ARG A 88 -6.17 -8.36 11.51
C ARG A 88 -7.02 -8.83 10.33
N LEU A 89 -6.78 -8.32 9.12
CA LEU A 89 -7.45 -8.78 7.89
C LEU A 89 -7.20 -10.28 7.64
N ARG A 90 -5.95 -10.73 7.80
CA ARG A 90 -5.57 -12.15 7.68
C ARG A 90 -6.36 -13.01 8.67
N GLY A 91 -6.46 -12.57 9.93
CA GLY A 91 -7.27 -13.23 10.95
C GLY A 91 -8.75 -13.33 10.56
N LEU A 92 -9.34 -12.25 10.06
CA LEU A 92 -10.75 -12.20 9.62
C LEU A 92 -11.04 -13.00 8.34
N SER A 93 -10.00 -13.38 7.60
CA SER A 93 -10.12 -14.15 6.36
C SER A 93 -10.02 -15.67 6.60
N LYS A 94 -9.60 -16.10 7.80
CA LYS A 94 -9.58 -17.53 8.16
C LYS A 94 -10.98 -18.14 8.04
N GLY A 95 -11.07 -19.29 7.37
CA GLY A 95 -12.34 -19.99 7.14
C GLY A 95 -13.21 -19.41 6.02
N LYS A 96 -12.76 -18.36 5.32
CA LYS A 96 -13.42 -17.83 4.12
C LYS A 96 -12.78 -18.39 2.86
N LYS A 97 -13.47 -18.27 1.72
CA LYS A 97 -12.96 -18.61 0.37
C LYS A 97 -11.88 -17.63 -0.15
N ILE A 98 -11.21 -16.90 0.74
CA ILE A 98 -10.23 -15.86 0.41
C ILE A 98 -8.88 -16.28 1.01
N SER A 99 -7.88 -16.40 0.15
CA SER A 99 -6.48 -16.64 0.53
C SER A 99 -5.73 -15.32 0.61
N VAL A 100 -5.10 -15.04 1.75
CA VAL A 100 -4.32 -13.82 1.97
C VAL A 100 -2.84 -14.13 1.82
N ARG A 101 -2.19 -13.54 0.81
CA ARG A 101 -0.75 -13.60 0.55
C ARG A 101 0.03 -12.82 1.63
N ASP A 102 1.34 -12.77 1.48
CA ASP A 102 2.19 -11.97 2.38
C ASP A 102 1.82 -10.49 2.29
N GLY A 103 1.82 -9.83 3.45
CA GLY A 103 1.57 -8.41 3.58
C GLY A 103 2.72 -7.58 2.99
N CYS A 104 2.39 -6.42 2.45
CA CYS A 104 3.39 -5.51 1.90
C CYS A 104 3.31 -4.15 2.61
N VAL A 105 4.47 -3.59 2.95
CA VAL A 105 4.57 -2.19 3.38
C VAL A 105 5.41 -1.43 2.35
N ILE A 106 4.77 -0.59 1.54
CA ILE A 106 5.43 0.23 0.53
C ILE A 106 5.91 1.52 1.22
N SER A 107 7.22 1.74 1.21
CA SER A 107 7.86 2.80 1.99
C SER A 107 9.15 3.31 1.34
N LEU A 108 9.84 4.25 1.98
CA LEU A 108 11.06 4.89 1.48
C LEU A 108 12.35 4.11 1.83
N VAL A 109 12.24 2.81 2.10
CA VAL A 109 13.41 1.96 2.35
C VAL A 109 14.32 1.95 1.13
N ASP A 110 15.64 1.86 1.32
CA ASP A 110 16.56 1.82 0.19
C ASP A 110 16.50 0.46 -0.53
N LYS A 111 16.29 -0.62 0.22
CA LYS A 111 16.16 -2.01 -0.29
C LYS A 111 15.05 -2.75 0.45
N SER A 112 14.31 -3.61 -0.24
CA SER A 112 13.23 -4.38 0.38
C SER A 112 13.75 -5.47 1.31
N PHE A 113 13.12 -5.63 2.47
CA PHE A 113 13.51 -6.60 3.49
C PHE A 113 12.30 -7.24 4.19
N PRO A 114 12.41 -8.49 4.69
CA PRO A 114 11.37 -9.11 5.51
C PRO A 114 11.10 -8.29 6.77
N LEU A 115 9.84 -7.90 6.99
CA LEU A 115 9.43 -7.12 8.17
C LEU A 115 8.92 -8.03 9.28
N THR A 116 8.16 -9.05 8.91
CA THR A 116 7.68 -10.13 9.79
C THR A 116 7.76 -11.46 9.02
N LYS A 117 7.31 -12.56 9.66
CA LYS A 117 7.21 -13.87 8.99
C LYS A 117 6.22 -13.88 7.82
N THR A 118 5.27 -12.96 7.82
CA THR A 118 4.11 -12.92 6.90
C THR A 118 4.01 -11.59 6.18
N SER A 119 5.02 -10.72 6.29
CA SER A 119 5.01 -9.38 5.68
C SER A 119 6.40 -8.90 5.31
N ARG A 120 6.48 -8.10 4.26
CA ARG A 120 7.73 -7.54 3.73
C ARG A 120 7.62 -6.03 3.50
N ALA A 121 8.67 -5.29 3.84
CA ALA A 121 8.80 -3.88 3.48
C ALA A 121 9.42 -3.77 2.09
N TYR A 122 8.85 -2.93 1.24
CA TYR A 122 9.32 -2.69 -0.11
C TYR A 122 9.62 -1.21 -0.37
N ASN A 123 10.66 -0.98 -1.18
CA ASN A 123 10.72 0.25 -1.95
C ASN A 123 9.80 0.12 -3.17
N LEU A 124 9.28 1.23 -3.68
CA LEU A 124 8.29 1.20 -4.75
C LEU A 124 8.79 0.49 -6.02
N LYS A 125 10.05 0.70 -6.41
CA LYS A 125 10.63 0.08 -7.61
C LYS A 125 10.66 -1.44 -7.51
N GLU A 126 11.14 -1.96 -6.38
CA GLU A 126 11.18 -3.40 -6.13
C GLU A 126 9.77 -3.98 -5.98
N PHE A 127 8.82 -3.24 -5.41
CA PHE A 127 7.42 -3.66 -5.36
C PHE A 127 6.81 -3.82 -6.76
N LEU A 128 6.98 -2.84 -7.64
CA LEU A 128 6.50 -2.90 -9.02
C LEU A 128 7.09 -4.07 -9.82
N SER A 129 8.28 -4.56 -9.45
CA SER A 129 8.91 -5.71 -10.12
C SER A 129 8.31 -7.06 -9.72
N VAL A 130 7.48 -7.12 -8.67
CA VAL A 130 6.90 -8.36 -8.12
C VAL A 130 5.38 -8.42 -8.21
N ILE A 131 4.77 -7.51 -8.99
CA ILE A 131 3.32 -7.42 -9.24
C ILE A 131 2.98 -7.28 -10.72
#